data_AF-A0A5N6KG09-F1
#
_entry.id   AF-A0A5N6KG09-F1
#
_cell.length_a   1.000
_cell.length_b   1.000
_cell.length_c   1.000
_cell.angle_alpha   90.00
_cell.angle_beta   90.00
_cell.angle_gamma   90.00
#
_symmetry.space_group_name_H-M   'P 1'
#
loop_
_entity.id
_entity.type
_entity.pdbx_description
1 polymer ?
#
loop_
_entity_poly.entity_id
_entity_poly.type
_entity_poly.pdbx_seq_one_letter_code
_entity_poly.pdbx_strand_id
1 'polypeptide(L)'
;MSFNMTLTAWIDILGSTVQGRAPTFAHTYREKHLSQTNSSLGLRELMGCEDRVLYLISEIACLEALKNDGMDDIQLCQHVHALGDQIGLTEIGETGPRIPYNSHGVLSPKQLSRNMTAAFRLAARIYLCSLVPGFSPSQESCVGLVAKLTQVLEFIPAGPVGFDRSLVWVYLIGGSVSTTNSPFRQYFAERAAALGDLADHGSFGRVSTLLKEVWGHVDGRFSPGGGEAHYVSWRDVMQMKGWDFLLI
;
A
#
# COMPACT_ATOMS: atom_id res chain seq x y z
N MET A 1 4.50 22.84 -10.31
CA MET A 1 5.40 21.70 -10.57
C MET A 1 4.97 21.05 -11.88
N SER A 2 5.88 20.57 -12.73
CA SER A 2 5.48 19.91 -13.98
C SER A 2 4.89 18.53 -13.67
N PHE A 3 3.79 18.14 -14.36
CA PHE A 3 3.15 16.83 -14.25
C PHE A 3 4.17 15.67 -14.30
N ASN A 4 5.19 15.79 -15.16
CA ASN A 4 6.24 14.79 -15.29
C ASN A 4 7.04 14.60 -14.00
N MET A 5 7.31 15.67 -13.24
CA MET A 5 8.04 15.54 -11.98
C MET A 5 7.21 14.83 -10.90
N THR A 6 5.90 15.08 -10.87
CA THR A 6 4.96 14.44 -9.95
C THR A 6 4.83 12.95 -10.27
N LEU A 7 4.71 12.60 -11.55
CA LEU A 7 4.67 11.21 -12.01
C LEU A 7 5.99 10.48 -11.71
N THR A 8 7.14 11.11 -11.97
CA THR A 8 8.45 10.55 -11.60
C THR A 8 8.55 10.32 -10.10
N ALA A 9 8.06 11.23 -9.27
CA ALA A 9 8.09 11.05 -7.81
C ALA A 9 7.21 9.87 -7.37
N TRP A 10 6.03 9.71 -7.96
CA TRP A 10 5.16 8.56 -7.71
C TRP A 10 5.84 7.23 -8.07
N ILE A 11 6.42 7.16 -9.27
CA ILE A 11 7.12 5.98 -9.78
C ILE A 11 8.33 5.64 -8.91
N ASP A 12 9.13 6.61 -8.53
CA ASP A 12 10.31 6.39 -7.69
C ASP A 12 9.92 5.91 -6.29
N ILE A 13 8.94 6.54 -5.64
CA ILE A 13 8.52 6.15 -4.28
C ILE A 13 7.93 4.74 -4.29
N LEU A 14 6.90 4.49 -5.10
CA LEU A 14 6.23 3.19 -5.09
C LEU A 14 7.11 2.11 -5.71
N GLY A 15 7.82 2.40 -6.80
CA GLY A 15 8.75 1.45 -7.41
C GLY A 15 9.85 1.01 -6.44
N SER A 16 10.38 1.92 -5.63
CA SER A 16 11.34 1.57 -4.58
C SER A 16 10.73 0.69 -3.49
N THR A 17 9.47 0.94 -3.09
CA THR A 17 8.72 0.02 -2.21
C THR A 17 8.40 -1.30 -2.90
N VAL A 18 8.45 -1.41 -4.22
CA VAL A 18 8.29 -2.68 -4.94
C VAL A 18 9.63 -3.43 -5.05
N GLN A 19 10.76 -2.75 -4.82
CA GLN A 19 12.11 -3.31 -4.98
C GLN A 19 12.92 -3.51 -3.69
N GLY A 20 12.50 -2.92 -2.57
CA GLY A 20 13.13 -3.17 -1.27
C GLY A 20 14.30 -2.25 -1.01
N ARG A 21 14.26 -1.09 -1.67
CA ARG A 21 15.34 -0.10 -1.67
C ARG A 21 14.79 1.27 -1.32
N ALA A 22 15.70 2.18 -0.96
CA ALA A 22 15.34 3.57 -0.79
C ALA A 22 14.93 4.20 -2.14
N PRO A 23 13.97 5.16 -2.13
CA PRO A 23 13.71 6.02 -3.28
C PRO A 23 14.97 6.78 -3.71
N THR A 24 15.17 6.89 -5.02
CA THR A 24 16.35 7.55 -5.61
C THR A 24 16.43 9.02 -5.19
N PHE A 25 15.27 9.69 -5.08
CA PHE A 25 15.18 11.11 -4.72
C PHE A 25 14.69 11.35 -3.28
N ALA A 26 14.93 10.40 -2.37
CA ALA A 26 14.49 10.49 -0.97
C ALA A 26 14.88 11.82 -0.29
N HIS A 27 16.09 12.32 -0.53
CA HIS A 27 16.54 13.62 -0.01
C HIS A 27 15.67 14.78 -0.51
N THR A 28 15.32 14.78 -1.80
CA THR A 28 14.44 15.80 -2.39
C THR A 28 13.04 15.74 -1.80
N TYR A 29 12.52 14.55 -1.49
CA TYR A 29 11.22 14.40 -0.83
C TYR A 29 11.24 14.95 0.61
N ARG A 30 12.31 14.71 1.37
CA ARG A 30 12.51 15.29 2.71
C ARG A 30 12.58 16.81 2.66
N GLU A 31 13.41 17.36 1.78
CA GLU A 31 13.56 18.82 1.63
C GLU A 31 12.24 19.49 1.28
N LYS A 32 11.47 18.90 0.38
CA LYS A 32 10.13 19.41 0.03
C LYS A 32 9.17 19.30 1.21
N HIS A 33 9.12 18.18 1.91
CA HIS A 33 8.24 18.03 3.06
C HIS A 33 8.49 19.10 4.14
N LEU A 34 9.75 19.46 4.36
CA LEU A 34 10.16 20.50 5.32
C LEU A 34 9.99 21.94 4.79
N SER A 35 9.76 22.12 3.48
CA SER A 35 9.60 23.44 2.88
C SER A 35 8.28 24.09 3.30
N GLN A 36 8.36 25.23 3.99
CA GLN A 36 7.18 26.01 4.38
C GLN A 36 6.47 26.67 3.18
N THR A 37 7.17 26.85 2.07
CA THR A 37 6.67 27.60 0.89
C THR A 37 6.30 26.70 -0.28
N ASN A 38 6.85 25.48 -0.37
CA ASN A 38 6.65 24.57 -1.51
C ASN A 38 6.56 23.09 -1.07
N SER A 39 5.71 22.81 -0.08
CA SER A 39 5.53 21.47 0.49
C SER A 39 4.85 20.45 -0.43
N SER A 40 4.24 20.90 -1.53
CA SER A 40 3.50 20.02 -2.42
C SER A 40 4.34 19.46 -3.59
N LEU A 41 4.15 18.16 -3.82
CA LEU A 41 4.57 17.40 -4.99
C LEU A 41 3.47 17.30 -6.05
N GLY A 42 2.23 17.71 -5.74
CA GLY A 42 1.07 17.62 -6.62
C GLY A 42 0.51 16.21 -6.78
N LEU A 43 0.87 15.28 -5.87
CA LEU A 43 0.50 13.87 -5.97
C LEU A 43 -0.98 13.66 -5.67
N ARG A 44 -1.59 14.57 -4.89
CA ARG A 44 -3.05 14.59 -4.70
C ARG A 44 -3.78 14.77 -6.03
N GLU A 45 -3.30 15.67 -6.88
CA GLU A 45 -3.91 15.94 -8.18
C GLU A 45 -3.70 14.78 -9.17
N LEU A 46 -2.58 14.05 -9.05
CA LEU A 46 -2.26 12.93 -9.93
C LEU A 46 -2.95 11.63 -9.51
N MET A 47 -2.86 11.26 -8.23
CA MET A 47 -3.20 9.94 -7.69
C MET A 47 -4.26 9.98 -6.60
N GLY A 48 -4.79 11.15 -6.24
CA GLY A 48 -5.82 11.32 -5.23
C GLY A 48 -5.34 11.22 -3.78
N CYS A 49 -4.08 10.84 -3.53
CA CYS A 49 -3.49 10.71 -2.20
C CYS A 49 -2.73 11.97 -1.79
N GLU A 50 -2.88 12.42 -0.55
CA GLU A 50 -2.11 13.54 -0.03
C GLU A 50 -0.59 13.27 -0.01
N ASP A 51 0.18 14.30 -0.39
CA ASP A 51 1.64 14.25 -0.51
C ASP A 51 2.33 13.83 0.80
N ARG A 52 1.75 14.18 1.97
CA ARG A 52 2.30 13.81 3.28
C ARG A 52 2.30 12.30 3.52
N VAL A 53 1.27 11.58 3.07
CA VAL A 53 1.21 10.12 3.21
C VAL A 53 2.24 9.46 2.29
N LEU A 54 2.40 9.98 1.08
CA LEU A 54 3.42 9.52 0.14
C LEU A 54 4.85 9.77 0.63
N TYR A 55 5.10 10.91 1.26
CA TYR A 55 6.35 11.17 1.96
C TYR A 55 6.62 10.12 3.04
N LEU A 56 5.62 9.78 3.85
CA LEU A 56 5.78 8.74 4.87
C LEU A 56 6.06 7.37 4.23
N ILE A 57 5.43 7.02 3.12
CA ILE A 57 5.74 5.79 2.35
C ILE A 57 7.21 5.79 1.89
N SER A 58 7.72 6.93 1.41
CA SER A 58 9.14 7.09 1.06
C SER A 58 10.07 6.86 2.25
N GLU A 59 9.74 7.40 3.44
CA GLU A 59 10.56 7.17 4.64
C GLU A 59 10.50 5.71 5.12
N ILE A 60 9.34 5.04 5.01
CA ILE A 60 9.22 3.62 5.33
C ILE A 60 10.09 2.78 4.38
N ALA A 61 10.13 3.12 3.09
CA ALA A 61 11.02 2.46 2.13
C ALA A 61 12.52 2.71 2.43
N CYS A 62 12.88 3.91 2.89
CA CYS A 62 14.23 4.16 3.39
C CYS A 62 14.55 3.30 4.62
N LEU A 63 13.60 3.17 5.55
CA LEU A 63 13.76 2.35 6.75
C LEU A 63 13.91 0.86 6.41
N GLU A 64 13.11 0.34 5.47
CA GLU A 64 13.26 -1.04 4.97
C GLU A 64 14.66 -1.25 4.37
N ALA A 65 15.16 -0.31 3.57
CA ALA A 65 16.51 -0.41 3.00
C ALA A 65 17.59 -0.44 4.10
N LEU A 66 17.49 0.43 5.11
CA LEU A 66 18.43 0.43 6.24
C LEU A 66 18.36 -0.86 7.06
N LYS A 67 17.16 -1.43 7.25
CA LYS A 67 16.98 -2.76 7.84
C LYS A 67 17.72 -3.82 7.03
N ASN A 68 17.57 -3.81 5.71
CA ASN A 68 18.24 -4.76 4.83
C ASN A 68 19.78 -4.60 4.85
N ASP A 69 20.27 -3.38 5.10
CA ASP A 69 21.70 -3.07 5.25
C ASP A 69 22.27 -3.37 6.65
N GLY A 70 21.48 -3.97 7.55
CA GLY A 70 21.94 -4.48 8.84
C GLY A 70 21.71 -3.54 10.04
N MET A 71 20.74 -2.62 9.96
CA MET A 71 20.26 -1.88 11.14
C MET A 71 19.78 -2.83 12.24
N ASP A 72 20.14 -2.54 13.49
CA ASP A 72 19.74 -3.38 14.62
C ASP A 72 18.25 -3.24 14.97
N ASP A 73 17.69 -4.29 15.59
CA ASP A 73 16.27 -4.38 15.92
C ASP A 73 15.79 -3.28 16.86
N ILE A 74 16.64 -2.77 17.76
CA ILE A 74 16.27 -1.71 18.72
C ILE A 74 16.13 -0.39 17.97
N GLN A 75 17.11 -0.02 17.15
CA GLN A 75 17.05 1.15 16.28
C GLN A 75 15.85 1.08 15.33
N LEU A 76 15.64 -0.07 14.71
CA LEU A 76 14.50 -0.31 13.83
C LEU A 76 13.18 -0.04 14.56
N CYS A 77 12.99 -0.61 15.76
CA CYS A 77 11.77 -0.42 16.54
C CYS A 77 11.55 1.06 16.92
N GLN A 78 12.61 1.82 17.22
CA GLN A 78 12.50 3.26 17.49
C GLN A 78 12.02 4.03 16.26
N HIS A 79 12.59 3.76 15.09
CA HIS A 79 12.17 4.38 13.84
C HIS A 79 10.74 4.00 13.44
N VAL A 80 10.35 2.74 13.65
CA VAL A 80 8.98 2.26 13.45
C VAL A 80 8.00 3.05 14.31
N HIS A 81 8.29 3.25 15.60
CA HIS A 81 7.42 4.03 16.49
C HIS A 81 7.31 5.48 16.00
N ALA A 82 8.44 6.13 15.70
CA ALA A 82 8.44 7.52 15.25
C ALA A 82 7.64 7.73 13.95
N LEU A 83 7.80 6.84 12.96
CA LEU A 83 7.02 6.88 11.73
C LEU A 83 5.54 6.56 11.98
N GLY A 84 5.24 5.62 12.89
CA GLY A 84 3.88 5.30 13.31
C GLY A 84 3.15 6.52 13.88
N ASP A 85 3.82 7.27 14.75
CA ASP A 85 3.30 8.53 15.30
C ASP A 85 3.06 9.57 14.20
N GLN A 86 4.01 9.73 13.28
CA GLN A 86 3.84 10.66 12.15
C GLN A 86 2.66 10.28 11.26
N ILE A 87 2.42 8.99 11.02
CA ILE A 87 1.22 8.52 10.32
C ILE A 87 -0.04 8.87 11.15
N GLY A 88 -0.02 8.65 12.47
CA GLY A 88 -1.11 9.06 13.38
C GLY A 88 -1.47 10.54 13.30
N LEU A 89 -0.47 11.41 13.20
CA LEU A 89 -0.69 12.86 13.04
C LEU A 89 -1.38 13.23 11.73
N THR A 90 -1.40 12.35 10.72
CA THR A 90 -2.14 12.60 9.47
C THR A 90 -3.64 12.29 9.57
N GLU A 91 -4.11 11.73 10.69
CA GLU A 91 -5.52 11.39 10.91
C GLU A 91 -6.28 12.43 11.73
N ILE A 92 -5.57 13.38 12.34
CA ILE A 92 -6.17 14.39 13.21
C ILE A 92 -7.18 15.21 12.41
N GLY A 93 -8.44 15.19 12.86
CA GLY A 93 -9.54 15.93 12.23
C GLY A 93 -10.23 15.20 11.08
N GLU A 94 -9.88 13.94 10.81
CA GLU A 94 -10.63 13.14 9.85
C GLU A 94 -11.96 12.63 10.38
N THR A 95 -12.94 12.50 9.50
CA THR A 95 -14.33 12.14 9.85
C THR A 95 -14.73 10.77 9.29
N GLY A 96 -13.76 9.91 9.02
CA GLY A 96 -13.93 8.59 8.42
C GLY A 96 -14.21 8.61 6.91
N PRO A 97 -14.22 7.43 6.26
CA PRO A 97 -14.58 7.32 4.85
C PRO A 97 -16.06 7.63 4.63
N ARG A 98 -16.38 8.24 3.49
CA ARG A 98 -17.76 8.60 3.13
C ARG A 98 -18.00 8.36 1.65
N ILE A 99 -19.26 8.13 1.27
CA ILE A 99 -19.64 7.93 -0.13
C ILE A 99 -19.22 9.18 -0.93
N PRO A 100 -18.44 9.03 -2.01
CA PRO A 100 -17.91 10.16 -2.76
C PRO A 100 -18.92 10.70 -3.78
N TYR A 101 -20.19 10.35 -3.70
CA TYR A 101 -21.25 10.82 -4.60
C TYR A 101 -22.27 11.66 -3.84
N ASN A 102 -22.75 12.74 -4.46
CA ASN A 102 -23.88 13.48 -3.93
C ASN A 102 -25.22 12.82 -4.30
N SER A 103 -26.33 13.40 -3.84
CA SER A 103 -27.70 12.93 -4.13
C SER A 103 -28.06 12.88 -5.62
N HIS A 104 -27.30 13.58 -6.48
CA HIS A 104 -27.48 13.58 -7.93
C HIS A 104 -26.55 12.59 -8.66
N GLY A 105 -25.80 11.77 -7.92
CA GLY A 105 -24.84 10.81 -8.50
C GLY A 105 -23.56 11.45 -9.02
N VAL A 106 -23.29 12.72 -8.70
CA VAL A 106 -22.06 13.41 -9.12
C VAL A 106 -20.93 13.11 -8.13
N LEU A 107 -19.80 12.66 -8.67
CA LEU A 107 -18.59 12.38 -7.90
C LEU A 107 -17.99 13.67 -7.31
N SER A 108 -17.63 13.63 -6.03
CA SER A 108 -16.87 14.67 -5.33
C SER A 108 -15.39 14.29 -5.30
N PRO A 109 -14.52 14.95 -6.10
CA PRO A 109 -13.09 14.65 -6.14
C PRO A 109 -12.42 14.83 -4.76
N LYS A 110 -12.88 15.83 -4.00
CA LYS A 110 -12.37 16.11 -2.65
C LYS A 110 -12.68 14.96 -1.68
N GLN A 111 -13.89 14.40 -1.71
CA GLN A 111 -14.24 13.29 -0.83
C GLN A 111 -13.55 11.99 -1.28
N LEU A 112 -13.46 11.74 -2.59
CA LEU A 112 -12.71 10.61 -3.12
C LEU A 112 -11.23 10.67 -2.70
N SER A 113 -10.60 11.84 -2.82
CA SER A 113 -9.21 12.05 -2.40
C SER A 113 -8.99 11.73 -0.92
N ARG A 114 -9.95 12.05 -0.05
CA ARG A 114 -9.91 11.66 1.37
C ARG A 114 -9.97 10.13 1.54
N ASN A 115 -10.88 9.46 0.83
CA ASN A 115 -10.98 8.00 0.90
C ASN A 115 -9.69 7.32 0.38
N MET A 116 -9.12 7.82 -0.73
CA MET A 116 -7.85 7.34 -1.26
C MET A 116 -6.71 7.56 -0.26
N THR A 117 -6.61 8.76 0.32
CA THR A 117 -5.59 9.07 1.33
C THR A 117 -5.70 8.16 2.55
N ALA A 118 -6.91 7.88 3.03
CA ALA A 118 -7.14 6.94 4.13
C ALA A 118 -6.70 5.51 3.76
N ALA A 119 -6.95 5.06 2.53
CA ALA A 119 -6.52 3.74 2.05
C ALA A 119 -4.98 3.62 1.97
N PHE A 120 -4.32 4.62 1.37
CA PHE A 120 -2.86 4.67 1.32
C PHE A 120 -2.22 4.76 2.70
N ARG A 121 -2.84 5.50 3.63
CA ARG A 121 -2.36 5.59 5.01
C ARG A 121 -2.44 4.27 5.74
N LEU A 122 -3.55 3.54 5.60
CA LEU A 122 -3.71 2.22 6.21
C LEU A 122 -2.72 1.21 5.62
N ALA A 123 -2.52 1.22 4.30
CA ALA A 123 -1.49 0.43 3.66
C ALA A 123 -0.08 0.82 4.15
N ALA A 124 0.24 2.11 4.28
CA ALA A 124 1.52 2.56 4.83
C ALA A 124 1.74 2.03 6.26
N ARG A 125 0.71 2.00 7.11
CA ARG A 125 0.82 1.37 8.45
C ARG A 125 1.07 -0.12 8.38
N ILE A 126 0.34 -0.84 7.52
CA ILE A 126 0.54 -2.29 7.34
C ILE A 126 1.98 -2.56 6.91
N TYR A 127 2.47 -1.79 5.93
CA TYR A 127 3.83 -1.90 5.45
C TYR A 127 4.85 -1.61 6.54
N LEU A 128 4.67 -0.55 7.32
CA LEU A 128 5.53 -0.23 8.46
C LEU A 128 5.54 -1.33 9.52
N CYS A 129 4.37 -1.87 9.88
CA CYS A 129 4.26 -2.98 10.83
C CYS A 129 4.95 -4.25 10.33
N SER A 130 4.96 -4.50 9.02
CA SER A 130 5.64 -5.65 8.43
C SER A 130 7.16 -5.61 8.59
N LEU A 131 7.74 -4.44 8.91
CA LEU A 131 9.17 -4.30 9.17
C LEU A 131 9.55 -4.78 10.58
N VAL A 132 8.62 -4.85 11.52
CA VAL A 132 8.91 -5.19 12.93
C VAL A 132 9.45 -6.62 13.04
N PRO A 133 10.53 -6.87 13.80
CA PRO A 133 11.02 -8.22 14.05
C PRO A 133 9.93 -9.12 14.66
N GLY A 134 9.78 -10.34 14.14
CA GLY A 134 8.73 -11.26 14.59
C GLY A 134 7.31 -10.89 14.12
N PHE A 135 7.18 -10.00 13.12
CA PHE A 135 5.90 -9.73 12.47
C PHE A 135 5.24 -11.03 11.97
N SER A 136 3.93 -11.13 12.19
CA SER A 136 3.11 -12.18 11.60
C SER A 136 1.78 -11.59 11.11
N PRO A 137 1.31 -11.95 9.89
CA PRO A 137 -0.01 -11.55 9.40
C PRO A 137 -1.18 -11.96 10.29
N SER A 138 -1.00 -12.99 11.12
CA SER A 138 -2.04 -13.47 12.04
C SER A 138 -2.15 -12.65 13.33
N GLN A 139 -1.24 -11.69 13.57
CA GLN A 139 -1.31 -10.80 14.73
C GLN A 139 -2.58 -9.95 14.67
N GLU A 140 -3.30 -9.84 15.79
CA GLU A 140 -4.59 -9.14 15.88
C GLU A 140 -4.51 -7.69 15.37
N SER A 141 -3.40 -7.01 15.64
CA SER A 141 -3.15 -5.64 15.16
C SER A 141 -3.12 -5.57 13.63
N CYS A 142 -2.44 -6.51 12.96
CA CYS A 142 -2.38 -6.59 11.50
C CYS A 142 -3.74 -6.94 10.91
N VAL A 143 -4.41 -7.96 11.46
CA VAL A 143 -5.77 -8.36 11.06
C VAL A 143 -6.74 -7.17 11.14
N GLY A 144 -6.67 -6.42 12.24
CA GLY A 144 -7.48 -5.21 12.43
C GLY A 144 -7.17 -4.10 11.42
N LEU A 145 -5.90 -3.90 11.04
CA LEU A 145 -5.51 -2.94 10.01
C LEU A 145 -6.04 -3.34 8.63
N VAL A 146 -5.93 -4.62 8.25
CA VAL A 146 -6.44 -5.14 6.97
C VAL A 146 -7.97 -5.02 6.90
N ALA A 147 -8.67 -5.30 8.00
CA ALA A 147 -10.12 -5.13 8.07
C ALA A 147 -10.53 -3.66 7.90
N LYS A 148 -9.86 -2.72 8.60
CA LYS A 148 -10.07 -1.28 8.42
C LYS A 148 -9.77 -0.81 7.00
N LEU A 149 -8.71 -1.33 6.40
CA LEU A 149 -8.37 -1.03 5.00
C LEU A 149 -9.49 -1.46 4.07
N THR A 150 -10.01 -2.67 4.25
CA THR A 150 -11.13 -3.20 3.47
C THR A 150 -12.36 -2.29 3.56
N GLN A 151 -12.72 -1.87 4.78
CA GLN A 151 -13.85 -0.94 5.01
C GLN A 151 -13.66 0.40 4.29
N VAL A 152 -12.45 0.96 4.27
CA VAL A 152 -12.18 2.22 3.54
C VAL A 152 -12.29 2.03 2.03
N LEU A 153 -11.79 0.91 1.52
CA LEU A 153 -11.78 0.60 0.09
C LEU A 153 -13.21 0.48 -0.49
N GLU A 154 -14.19 0.03 0.30
CA GLU A 154 -15.61 0.00 -0.09
C GLU A 154 -16.17 1.38 -0.49
N PHE A 155 -15.57 2.47 -0.01
CA PHE A 155 -15.96 3.85 -0.36
C PHE A 155 -15.22 4.41 -1.59
N ILE A 156 -14.45 3.59 -2.30
CA ILE A 156 -13.74 3.99 -3.51
C ILE A 156 -14.40 3.31 -4.72
N PRO A 157 -14.81 4.04 -5.76
CA PRO A 157 -15.52 3.45 -6.90
C PRO A 157 -14.75 2.32 -7.60
N ALA A 158 -15.49 1.27 -8.00
CA ALA A 158 -14.99 0.03 -8.59
C ALA A 158 -15.21 -0.07 -10.10
N GLY A 159 -14.55 -1.06 -10.70
CA GLY A 159 -14.85 -1.53 -12.05
C GLY A 159 -14.15 -0.73 -13.15
N PRO A 160 -14.58 -0.87 -14.42
CA PRO A 160 -13.85 -0.35 -15.57
C PRO A 160 -13.66 1.17 -15.58
N VAL A 161 -14.58 1.90 -14.94
CA VAL A 161 -14.55 3.36 -14.78
C VAL A 161 -14.19 3.79 -13.34
N GLY A 162 -13.79 2.83 -12.51
CA GLY A 162 -13.40 3.04 -11.12
C GLY A 162 -11.91 3.37 -10.95
N PHE A 163 -11.44 3.25 -9.71
CA PHE A 163 -10.09 3.68 -9.30
C PHE A 163 -9.17 2.50 -8.90
N ASP A 164 -9.53 1.27 -9.24
CA ASP A 164 -8.77 0.06 -8.90
C ASP A 164 -7.31 0.11 -9.35
N ARG A 165 -7.03 0.70 -10.52
CA ARG A 165 -5.67 0.82 -11.05
C ARG A 165 -4.80 1.77 -10.23
N SER A 166 -5.41 2.78 -9.60
CA SER A 166 -4.70 3.71 -8.71
C SER A 166 -4.45 3.11 -7.31
N LEU A 167 -5.04 1.95 -7.02
CA LEU A 167 -4.97 1.27 -5.72
C LEU A 167 -4.10 0.00 -5.75
N VAL A 168 -3.43 -0.29 -6.86
CA VAL A 168 -2.64 -1.52 -7.04
C VAL A 168 -1.63 -1.74 -5.91
N TRP A 169 -0.90 -0.70 -5.51
CA TRP A 169 0.01 -0.76 -4.37
C TRP A 169 -0.71 -1.03 -3.05
N VAL A 170 -1.83 -0.36 -2.82
CA VAL A 170 -2.67 -0.58 -1.61
C VAL A 170 -3.17 -2.02 -1.55
N TYR A 171 -3.58 -2.58 -2.68
CA TYR A 171 -4.02 -3.96 -2.78
C TYR A 171 -2.90 -4.96 -2.54
N LEU A 172 -1.70 -4.71 -3.07
CA LEU A 172 -0.53 -5.54 -2.80
C LEU A 172 -0.23 -5.58 -1.30
N ILE A 173 -0.11 -4.41 -0.67
CA ILE A 173 0.24 -4.31 0.74
C ILE A 173 -0.81 -4.99 1.62
N GLY A 174 -2.09 -4.63 1.48
CA GLY A 174 -3.16 -5.24 2.27
C GLY A 174 -3.36 -6.73 1.98
N GLY A 175 -3.26 -7.13 0.72
CA GLY A 175 -3.47 -8.50 0.28
C GLY A 175 -2.34 -9.44 0.71
N SER A 176 -1.10 -8.99 0.66
CA SER A 176 0.08 -9.82 1.00
C SER A 176 0.10 -10.28 2.44
N VAL A 177 -0.55 -9.54 3.34
CA VAL A 177 -0.70 -9.89 4.77
C VAL A 177 -2.13 -10.34 5.12
N SER A 178 -2.99 -10.57 4.12
CA SER A 178 -4.34 -11.06 4.37
C SER A 178 -4.35 -12.57 4.62
N THR A 179 -5.04 -12.99 5.67
CA THR A 179 -5.23 -14.41 6.02
C THR A 179 -6.45 -15.00 5.31
N THR A 180 -6.61 -16.32 5.34
CA THR A 180 -7.70 -17.04 4.64
C THR A 180 -9.10 -16.52 4.99
N ASN A 181 -9.31 -16.11 6.25
CA ASN A 181 -10.61 -15.60 6.73
C ASN A 181 -10.71 -14.06 6.64
N SER A 182 -9.75 -13.40 6.01
CA SER A 182 -9.76 -11.94 5.89
C SER A 182 -10.87 -11.47 4.95
N PRO A 183 -11.69 -10.48 5.33
CA PRO A 183 -12.70 -9.88 4.44
C PRO A 183 -12.05 -9.26 3.19
N PHE A 184 -10.76 -8.91 3.26
CA PHE A 184 -10.01 -8.36 2.13
C PHE A 184 -10.00 -9.31 0.93
N ARG A 185 -9.80 -10.61 1.14
CA ARG A 185 -9.67 -11.57 0.02
C ARG A 185 -10.98 -11.70 -0.75
N GLN A 186 -12.11 -11.76 -0.05
CA GLN A 186 -13.43 -11.76 -0.67
C GLN A 186 -13.67 -10.44 -1.41
N TYR A 187 -13.45 -9.30 -0.73
CA TYR A 187 -13.58 -7.98 -1.32
C TYR A 187 -12.75 -7.85 -2.61
N PHE A 188 -11.49 -8.26 -2.59
CA PHE A 188 -10.60 -8.19 -3.76
C PHE A 188 -11.10 -9.06 -4.92
N ALA A 189 -11.65 -10.24 -4.63
CA ALA A 189 -12.25 -11.10 -5.65
C ALA A 189 -13.48 -10.45 -6.30
N GLU A 190 -14.33 -9.79 -5.51
CA GLU A 190 -15.49 -9.03 -6.01
C GLU A 190 -15.04 -7.85 -6.89
N ARG A 191 -13.96 -7.15 -6.51
CA ARG A 191 -13.37 -6.07 -7.32
C ARG A 191 -12.81 -6.58 -8.65
N ALA A 192 -12.11 -7.71 -8.63
CA ALA A 192 -11.61 -8.34 -9.84
C ALA A 192 -12.77 -8.78 -10.76
N ALA A 193 -13.84 -9.36 -10.20
CA ALA A 193 -15.02 -9.72 -10.97
C ALA A 193 -15.70 -8.49 -11.60
N ALA A 194 -15.78 -7.36 -10.86
CA ALA A 194 -16.35 -6.12 -11.36
C ALA A 194 -15.53 -5.51 -12.52
N LEU A 195 -14.21 -5.77 -12.59
CA LEU A 195 -13.35 -5.34 -13.70
C LEU A 195 -13.50 -6.20 -14.96
N GLY A 196 -14.03 -7.42 -14.85
CA GLY A 196 -14.11 -8.37 -15.96
C GLY A 196 -12.73 -8.66 -16.56
N ASP A 197 -12.64 -8.71 -17.89
CA ASP A 197 -11.39 -9.00 -18.60
C ASP A 197 -10.24 -8.01 -18.27
N LEU A 198 -10.57 -6.79 -17.82
CA LEU A 198 -9.56 -5.82 -17.41
C LEU A 198 -8.78 -6.23 -16.16
N ALA A 199 -9.31 -7.19 -15.37
CA ALA A 199 -8.67 -7.71 -14.18
C ALA A 199 -7.40 -8.52 -14.48
N ASP A 200 -7.28 -9.08 -15.68
CA ASP A 200 -6.13 -9.94 -16.04
C ASP A 200 -4.98 -9.16 -16.71
N HIS A 201 -5.15 -7.85 -16.89
CA HIS A 201 -4.21 -7.01 -17.64
C HIS A 201 -3.52 -5.95 -16.76
N GLY A 202 -2.33 -5.53 -17.18
CA GLY A 202 -1.58 -4.43 -16.57
C GLY A 202 -1.21 -4.67 -15.10
N SER A 203 -1.07 -3.58 -14.34
CA SER A 203 -0.58 -3.62 -12.96
C SER A 203 -1.57 -4.30 -12.00
N PHE A 204 -2.88 -4.24 -12.28
CA PHE A 204 -3.89 -4.97 -11.50
C PHE A 204 -3.77 -6.48 -11.68
N GLY A 205 -3.67 -6.98 -12.93
CA GLY A 205 -3.51 -8.42 -13.20
C GLY A 205 -2.22 -8.98 -12.62
N ARG A 206 -1.13 -8.21 -12.65
CA ARG A 206 0.14 -8.57 -12.00
C ARG A 206 -0.01 -8.70 -10.48
N VAL A 207 -0.68 -7.75 -9.80
CA VAL A 207 -0.97 -7.87 -8.36
C VAL A 207 -1.88 -9.05 -8.07
N SER A 208 -2.95 -9.25 -8.84
CA SER A 208 -3.86 -10.38 -8.67
C SER A 208 -3.11 -11.72 -8.76
N THR A 209 -2.21 -11.85 -9.73
CA THR A 209 -1.35 -13.03 -9.90
C THR A 209 -0.41 -13.22 -8.71
N LEU A 210 0.28 -12.16 -8.31
CA LEU A 210 1.23 -12.22 -7.19
C LEU A 210 0.54 -12.57 -5.86
N LEU A 211 -0.60 -11.96 -5.57
CA LEU A 211 -1.37 -12.25 -4.37
C LEU A 211 -1.87 -13.69 -4.33
N LYS A 212 -2.32 -14.25 -5.46
CA LYS A 212 -2.73 -15.66 -5.54
C LYS A 212 -1.58 -16.62 -5.19
N GLU A 213 -0.35 -16.33 -5.64
CA GLU A 213 0.83 -17.11 -5.26
C GLU A 213 1.15 -16.98 -3.77
N VAL A 214 1.18 -15.74 -3.24
CA VAL A 214 1.41 -15.49 -1.81
C VAL A 214 0.39 -16.26 -0.96
N TRP A 215 -0.89 -16.18 -1.31
CA TRP A 215 -1.95 -16.91 -0.60
C TRP A 215 -1.80 -18.42 -0.72
N GLY A 216 -1.34 -18.95 -1.85
CA GLY A 216 -1.08 -20.38 -1.99
C GLY A 216 0.02 -20.89 -1.04
N HIS A 217 1.04 -20.09 -0.77
CA HIS A 217 2.07 -20.41 0.22
C HIS A 217 1.54 -20.27 1.65
N VAL A 218 0.89 -19.14 1.96
CA VAL A 218 0.35 -18.85 3.29
C VAL A 218 -0.79 -19.78 3.69
N ASP A 219 -1.57 -20.30 2.75
CA ASP A 219 -2.65 -21.25 3.03
C ASP A 219 -2.14 -22.72 3.05
N GLY A 220 -0.83 -22.95 2.97
CA GLY A 220 -0.21 -24.27 3.04
C GLY A 220 -0.37 -25.14 1.78
N ARG A 221 -0.97 -24.62 0.69
CA ARG A 221 -1.17 -25.37 -0.56
C ARG A 221 0.14 -25.71 -1.28
N PHE A 222 1.18 -24.90 -1.08
CA PHE A 222 2.50 -25.08 -1.71
C PHE A 222 3.61 -25.41 -0.71
N SER A 223 3.31 -25.69 0.56
CA SER A 223 4.31 -26.12 1.55
C SER A 223 4.85 -27.51 1.20
N PRO A 224 6.15 -27.66 0.88
CA PRO A 224 6.75 -28.97 0.63
C PRO A 224 6.63 -29.84 1.89
N GLY A 225 5.94 -30.98 1.80
CA GLY A 225 5.78 -31.93 2.91
C GLY A 225 4.59 -31.71 3.85
N GLY A 226 3.64 -30.82 3.52
CA GLY A 226 2.42 -30.64 4.32
C GLY A 226 2.64 -29.95 5.68
N GLY A 227 3.77 -29.23 5.83
CA GLY A 227 4.08 -28.46 7.03
C GLY A 227 3.17 -27.24 7.22
N GLU A 228 3.22 -26.66 8.41
CA GLU A 228 2.42 -25.47 8.77
C GLU A 228 2.61 -24.33 7.76
N ALA A 229 1.55 -23.53 7.59
CA ALA A 229 1.58 -22.29 6.85
C ALA A 229 2.68 -21.36 7.40
N HIS A 230 3.67 -21.03 6.57
CA HIS A 230 4.69 -20.03 6.93
C HIS A 230 4.41 -18.73 6.17
N TYR A 231 4.62 -17.59 6.83
CA TYR A 231 4.59 -16.30 6.18
C TYR A 231 5.68 -16.24 5.11
N VAL A 232 5.31 -15.83 3.90
CA VAL A 232 6.23 -15.53 2.81
C VAL A 232 6.02 -14.08 2.37
N SER A 233 7.10 -13.31 2.21
CA SER A 233 6.97 -11.97 1.66
C SER A 233 6.60 -12.06 0.18
N TRP A 234 5.76 -11.14 -0.30
CA TRP A 234 5.45 -11.05 -1.72
C TRP A 234 6.71 -10.80 -2.57
N ARG A 235 7.76 -10.18 -2.00
CA ARG A 235 9.07 -10.01 -2.63
C ARG A 235 9.77 -11.34 -2.87
N ASP A 236 9.74 -12.23 -1.87
CA ASP A 236 10.37 -13.54 -1.96
C ASP A 236 9.68 -14.38 -3.03
N VAL A 237 8.34 -14.30 -3.11
CA VAL A 237 7.56 -14.93 -4.19
C VAL A 237 7.98 -14.39 -5.56
N MET A 238 8.13 -13.07 -5.71
CA MET A 238 8.63 -12.48 -6.96
C MET A 238 10.03 -12.99 -7.31
N GLN A 239 10.95 -13.03 -6.35
CA GLN A 239 12.32 -13.51 -6.56
C GLN A 239 12.34 -14.99 -6.95
N MET A 240 11.58 -15.84 -6.25
CA MET A 240 11.45 -17.27 -6.53
C MET A 240 10.92 -17.55 -7.94
N LYS A 241 10.00 -16.71 -8.43
CA LYS A 241 9.40 -16.84 -9.77
C LYS A 241 10.19 -16.11 -10.86
N GLY A 242 11.23 -15.35 -10.50
CA GLY A 242 11.98 -14.50 -11.43
C GLY A 242 11.15 -13.35 -12.01
N TRP A 243 10.20 -12.81 -11.25
CA TRP A 243 9.33 -11.72 -11.68
C TRP A 243 9.91 -10.35 -11.32
N ASP A 244 9.82 -9.41 -12.27
CA ASP A 244 10.31 -8.03 -12.17
C ASP A 244 9.17 -7.00 -12.18
N PHE A 245 7.99 -7.39 -11.70
CA PHE A 245 6.80 -6.55 -11.73
C PHE A 245 7.04 -5.22 -11.01
N LEU A 246 7.01 -4.11 -11.73
CA LEU A 246 7.12 -2.78 -11.11
C LEU A 246 5.80 -2.33 -10.45
N LEU A 247 4.66 -2.93 -10.80
CA LEU A 247 3.32 -2.70 -10.19
C LEU A 247 2.85 -1.24 -10.14
N ILE A 248 3.41 -0.39 -11.01
CA ILE A 248 3.08 1.04 -11.21
C ILE A 248 2.40 1.26 -12.56
#